data_AF-A0A523BZS5-F1
#
_entry.id   AF-A0A523BZS5-F1
#
_cell.length_a   1.000
_cell.length_b   1.000
_cell.length_c   1.000
_cell.angle_alpha   90.00
_cell.angle_beta   90.00
_cell.angle_gamma   90.00
#
_symmetry.space_group_name_H-M   'P 1'
#
loop_
_entity.id
_entity.type
_entity.pdbx_description
1 polymer ?
#
loop_
_entity_poly.entity_id
_entity_poly.type
_entity_poly.pdbx_seq_one_letter_code
_entity_poly.pdbx_strand_id
1 'polypeptide(L)'
;MNLVRNVIVMAVPVLLLAVVLLGSGSALAATHGSYEATTDACAGCHVAHAAPDPKLLKAGSTQTVLCYLCHGAGTTASPYDVKYGVITGTQTYASTAGGMEKQGGEAGPNVTSRHTVWGYVADANGTAGPWNGDESYKSGLDYIPGGTQTLTGNGLMCSSCHQPHGSSNPRLLRTSLLGTEGLTLQFTMSDVGNNAKRVTAYVSGSSQWCGACHDKFKTLNHNSPPYPGEGHANYYLGMWRHPMDAHPLLPPGSDGSVETGTPLEKPGGVKHIACLTCHRAHATTAQATGYALSWPRDPVAPGSGTTSALLRMDNRGTCYNCHGAGYYNSWNDNRLVAASGGGQIPMDCSKCHPSSNHFSGGGYDCSVCHQ
;
A
#
# COMPACT_ATOMS: atom_id res chain seq x y z
N MET A 1 48.11 38.48 -37.61
CA MET A 1 48.32 37.92 -36.25
C MET A 1 47.28 38.37 -35.21
N ASN A 2 46.59 39.50 -35.36
CA ASN A 2 45.62 39.99 -34.34
C ASN A 2 44.21 39.40 -34.45
N LEU A 3 43.79 38.87 -35.61
CA LEU A 3 42.43 38.32 -35.79
C LEU A 3 42.27 36.94 -35.12
N VAL A 4 43.31 36.09 -35.19
CA VAL A 4 43.32 34.74 -34.61
C VAL A 4 43.33 34.78 -33.07
N ARG A 5 43.96 35.82 -32.49
CA ARG A 5 44.06 35.99 -31.04
C ARG A 5 42.72 36.39 -30.40
N ASN A 6 41.88 37.15 -31.10
CA ASN A 6 40.57 37.58 -30.58
C ASN A 6 39.50 36.49 -30.68
N VAL A 7 39.58 35.60 -31.67
CA VAL A 7 38.65 34.45 -31.80
C VAL A 7 38.87 33.44 -30.66
N ILE A 8 40.12 33.21 -30.27
CA ILE A 8 40.47 32.29 -29.18
C ILE A 8 40.01 32.85 -27.81
N VAL A 9 40.11 34.15 -27.58
CA VAL A 9 39.72 34.79 -26.30
C VAL A 9 38.20 34.80 -26.09
N MET A 10 37.39 34.79 -27.15
CA MET A 10 35.92 34.73 -27.07
C MET A 10 35.36 33.30 -27.10
N ALA A 11 36.06 32.35 -27.75
CA ALA A 11 35.59 30.96 -27.84
C ALA A 11 35.75 30.19 -26.52
N VAL A 12 36.79 30.47 -25.73
CA VAL A 12 37.06 29.78 -24.46
C VAL A 12 35.99 30.05 -23.39
N PRO A 13 35.52 31.28 -23.12
CA PRO A 13 34.48 31.51 -22.12
C PRO A 13 33.10 31.00 -22.57
N VAL A 14 32.79 31.02 -23.87
CA VAL A 14 31.51 30.48 -24.40
C VAL A 14 31.48 28.95 -24.32
N LEU A 15 32.61 28.28 -24.57
CA LEU A 15 32.73 26.83 -24.41
C LEU A 15 32.70 26.42 -22.93
N LEU A 16 33.31 27.20 -22.03
CA LEU A 16 33.21 26.98 -20.58
C LEU A 16 31.79 27.18 -20.05
N LEU A 17 31.05 28.18 -20.54
CA LEU A 17 29.65 28.40 -20.16
C LEU A 17 28.72 27.29 -20.71
N ALA A 18 28.99 26.79 -21.92
CA ALA A 18 28.27 25.65 -22.49
C ALA A 18 28.56 24.33 -21.75
N VAL A 19 29.80 24.12 -21.27
CA VAL A 19 30.16 22.94 -20.47
C VAL A 19 29.53 23.00 -19.07
N VAL A 20 29.37 24.20 -18.47
CA VAL A 20 28.64 24.38 -17.21
C VAL A 20 27.14 24.11 -17.38
N LEU A 21 26.55 24.44 -18.53
CA LEU A 21 25.15 24.13 -18.84
C LEU A 21 24.91 22.64 -19.16
N LEU A 22 25.89 21.96 -19.76
CA LEU A 22 25.83 20.53 -20.07
C LEU A 22 26.10 19.62 -18.85
N GLY A 23 26.55 20.18 -17.73
CA GLY A 23 26.71 19.49 -16.44
C GLY A 23 25.44 19.43 -15.58
N SER A 24 24.35 20.07 -15.98
CA SER A 24 23.06 20.00 -15.28
C SER A 24 22.25 18.76 -15.69
N GLY A 25 22.94 17.61 -15.75
CA GLY A 25 22.29 16.31 -15.79
C GLY A 25 21.58 16.04 -14.46
N SER A 26 20.30 16.39 -14.42
CA SER A 26 19.28 15.83 -13.51
C SER A 26 19.65 15.78 -12.02
N ALA A 27 19.90 16.93 -11.39
CA ALA A 27 19.84 17.06 -9.92
C ALA A 27 18.40 16.90 -9.34
N LEU A 28 17.44 16.39 -10.13
CA LEU A 28 16.14 15.94 -9.63
C LEU A 28 16.18 14.49 -9.11
N ALA A 29 17.35 13.86 -9.03
CA ALA A 29 17.50 12.50 -8.53
C ALA A 29 17.88 12.48 -7.04
N ALA A 30 16.90 12.85 -6.20
CA ALA A 30 16.68 12.47 -4.79
C ALA A 30 16.31 13.66 -3.88
N THR A 31 15.20 14.35 -4.16
CA THR A 31 14.57 15.29 -3.20
C THR A 31 14.25 14.65 -1.83
N HIS A 32 14.28 13.32 -1.76
CA HIS A 32 14.04 12.52 -0.56
C HIS A 32 15.33 11.93 0.07
N GLY A 33 16.47 12.60 -0.05
CA GLY A 33 17.73 12.12 0.51
C GLY A 33 18.85 13.17 0.49
N SER A 34 20.03 12.76 0.98
CA SER A 34 21.22 13.60 1.06
C SER A 34 20.97 14.93 1.79
N TYR A 35 20.35 14.86 2.96
CA TYR A 35 20.06 16.01 3.84
C TYR A 35 21.30 16.53 4.57
N GLU A 36 22.38 16.76 3.83
CA GLU A 36 23.63 17.30 4.33
C GLU A 36 23.61 18.84 4.35
N ALA A 37 24.51 19.46 5.10
CA ALA A 37 24.49 20.91 5.36
C ALA A 37 24.49 21.81 4.10
N THR A 38 24.99 21.33 2.97
CA THR A 38 25.11 22.09 1.71
C THR A 38 24.19 21.59 0.59
N THR A 39 23.23 20.72 0.92
CA THR A 39 22.28 20.18 -0.06
C THR A 39 21.22 21.20 -0.47
N ASP A 40 20.77 21.14 -1.73
CA ASP A 40 19.59 21.87 -2.20
C ASP A 40 18.29 21.08 -2.03
N ALA A 41 18.37 19.81 -1.58
CA ALA A 41 17.20 18.95 -1.39
C ALA A 41 16.15 19.57 -0.45
N CYS A 42 16.59 20.31 0.57
CA CYS A 42 15.72 21.06 1.49
C CYS A 42 14.87 22.10 0.75
N ALA A 43 15.47 22.82 -0.21
CA ALA A 43 14.79 23.82 -1.03
C ALA A 43 13.79 23.19 -2.02
N GLY A 44 13.86 21.88 -2.22
CA GLY A 44 12.87 21.10 -2.96
C GLY A 44 11.49 21.12 -2.31
N CYS A 45 11.38 21.38 -1.01
CA CYS A 45 10.11 21.44 -0.28
C CYS A 45 9.94 22.73 0.53
N HIS A 46 11.04 23.28 1.05
CA HIS A 46 11.02 24.41 1.97
C HIS A 46 11.53 25.70 1.34
N VAL A 47 10.97 26.84 1.76
CA VAL A 47 11.47 28.18 1.41
C VAL A 47 11.62 29.00 2.69
N ALA A 48 12.86 29.33 3.05
CA ALA A 48 13.12 30.18 4.20
C ALA A 48 12.65 31.62 3.92
N HIS A 49 11.94 32.21 4.88
CA HIS A 49 11.46 33.61 4.88
C HIS A 49 10.48 34.03 3.76
N ALA A 50 10.20 33.17 2.78
CA ALA A 50 9.33 33.50 1.64
C ALA A 50 8.37 32.36 1.23
N ALA A 51 8.20 31.35 2.09
CA ALA A 51 7.24 30.29 1.84
C ALA A 51 5.80 30.82 1.84
N PRO A 52 4.97 30.44 0.85
CA PRO A 52 3.55 30.81 0.82
C PRO A 52 2.70 30.05 1.84
N ASP A 53 3.15 28.89 2.33
CA ASP A 53 2.37 28.00 3.20
C ASP A 53 3.04 27.75 4.58
N PRO A 54 2.26 27.43 5.63
CA PRO A 54 2.79 27.14 6.97
C PRO A 54 3.89 26.07 6.98
N LYS A 55 4.77 26.11 7.99
CA LYS A 55 5.94 25.22 8.12
C LYS A 55 6.98 25.41 7.01
N LEU A 56 7.04 26.63 6.48
CA LEU A 56 7.98 27.05 5.44
C LEU A 56 7.84 26.24 4.15
N LEU A 57 6.64 25.80 3.78
CA LEU A 57 6.44 24.94 2.60
C LEU A 57 6.30 25.78 1.33
N LYS A 58 6.93 25.31 0.24
CA LYS A 58 6.95 26.02 -1.05
C LYS A 58 5.59 26.13 -1.73
N ALA A 59 4.68 25.22 -1.41
CA ALA A 59 3.31 25.24 -1.92
C ALA A 59 2.42 24.23 -1.17
N GLY A 60 1.12 24.53 -1.19
CA GLY A 60 0.05 23.62 -0.85
C GLY A 60 -0.52 23.85 0.54
N SER A 61 -1.83 24.12 0.59
CA SER A 61 -2.60 24.20 1.83
C SER A 61 -2.67 22.84 2.57
N THR A 62 -2.30 21.74 1.91
CA THR A 62 -2.18 20.39 2.50
C THR A 62 -0.90 19.71 2.07
N GLN A 63 -0.46 18.70 2.85
CA GLN A 63 0.71 17.88 2.49
C GLN A 63 0.53 17.19 1.13
N THR A 64 -0.68 16.76 0.79
CA THR A 64 -0.98 16.13 -0.49
C THR A 64 -0.68 17.05 -1.66
N VAL A 65 -1.09 18.33 -1.55
CA VAL A 65 -0.82 19.33 -2.60
C VAL A 65 0.68 19.49 -2.78
N LEU A 66 1.45 19.60 -1.70
CA LEU A 66 2.92 19.65 -1.78
C LEU A 66 3.51 18.42 -2.47
N CYS A 67 3.12 17.20 -2.05
CA CYS A 67 3.63 15.96 -2.64
C CYS A 67 3.25 15.83 -4.12
N TYR A 68 2.06 16.28 -4.50
CA TYR A 68 1.56 16.23 -5.87
C TYR A 68 2.27 17.20 -6.81
N LEU A 69 3.08 18.13 -6.32
CA LEU A 69 3.97 18.92 -7.19
C LEU A 69 4.95 18.04 -7.98
N CYS A 70 5.32 16.88 -7.43
CA CYS A 70 6.22 15.93 -8.07
C CYS A 70 5.62 14.54 -8.31
N HIS A 71 4.60 14.18 -7.54
CA HIS A 71 3.93 12.88 -7.63
C HIS A 71 2.51 12.97 -8.20
N GLY A 72 2.09 14.15 -8.64
CA GLY A 72 0.79 14.39 -9.23
C GLY A 72 0.75 14.08 -10.72
N ALA A 73 -0.46 14.18 -11.27
CA ALA A 73 -0.71 13.97 -12.69
C ALA A 73 0.04 14.95 -13.59
N GLY A 74 0.68 14.42 -14.63
CA GLY A 74 1.32 15.22 -15.68
C GLY A 74 2.61 15.93 -15.24
N THR A 75 3.09 15.68 -14.03
CA THR A 75 4.37 16.25 -13.57
C THR A 75 5.55 15.46 -14.14
N THR A 76 6.65 16.15 -14.44
CA THR A 76 7.91 15.53 -14.88
C THR A 76 8.96 15.47 -13.77
N ALA A 77 8.63 16.02 -12.58
CA ALA A 77 9.56 16.12 -11.46
C ALA A 77 9.77 14.78 -10.71
N SER A 78 8.91 13.79 -10.93
CA SER A 78 9.23 12.40 -10.58
C SER A 78 8.65 11.43 -11.61
N PRO A 79 9.26 10.23 -11.78
CA PRO A 79 8.70 9.21 -12.65
C PRO A 79 7.48 8.50 -12.05
N TYR A 80 7.06 8.84 -10.84
CA TYR A 80 5.93 8.22 -10.14
C TYR A 80 4.77 9.20 -10.02
N ASP A 81 3.77 9.03 -10.86
CA ASP A 81 2.47 9.70 -10.75
C ASP A 81 1.57 8.85 -9.85
N VAL A 82 1.50 9.21 -8.57
CA VAL A 82 0.66 8.49 -7.60
C VAL A 82 -0.81 8.93 -7.70
N LYS A 83 -1.10 10.09 -8.33
CA LYS A 83 -2.47 10.56 -8.52
C LYS A 83 -3.21 9.67 -9.52
N TYR A 84 -2.60 9.39 -10.67
CA TYR A 84 -3.18 8.53 -11.72
C TYR A 84 -2.56 7.12 -11.79
N GLY A 85 -1.70 6.78 -10.83
CA GLY A 85 -1.25 5.41 -10.61
C GLY A 85 -0.35 4.90 -11.73
N VAL A 86 0.65 5.69 -12.11
CA VAL A 86 1.54 5.43 -13.23
C VAL A 86 3.01 5.55 -12.84
N ILE A 87 3.83 4.72 -13.47
CA ILE A 87 5.29 4.80 -13.43
C ILE A 87 5.79 5.06 -14.85
N THR A 88 6.50 6.16 -15.04
CA THR A 88 7.07 6.57 -16.33
C THR A 88 8.53 6.12 -16.41
N GLY A 89 8.76 5.00 -17.09
CA GLY A 89 10.08 4.50 -17.44
C GLY A 89 10.38 4.74 -18.92
N THR A 90 11.11 3.81 -19.57
CA THR A 90 11.21 3.74 -21.04
C THR A 90 9.85 3.63 -21.72
N GLN A 91 8.88 3.06 -20.99
CA GLN A 91 7.46 3.04 -21.31
C GLN A 91 6.66 3.34 -20.04
N THR A 92 5.36 3.50 -20.22
CA THR A 92 4.43 3.78 -19.13
C THR A 92 3.90 2.48 -18.53
N TYR A 93 3.99 2.35 -17.20
CA TYR A 93 3.48 1.20 -16.45
C TYR A 93 2.41 1.61 -15.47
N ALA A 94 1.41 0.76 -15.28
CA ALA A 94 0.46 0.90 -14.19
C ALA A 94 1.15 0.62 -12.83
N SER A 95 0.91 1.48 -11.84
CA SER A 95 1.42 1.31 -10.48
C SER A 95 0.82 0.08 -9.82
N THR A 96 1.66 -0.75 -9.19
CA THR A 96 1.22 -1.94 -8.45
C THR A 96 0.49 -1.60 -7.15
N ALA A 97 0.73 -0.40 -6.60
CA ALA A 97 0.06 0.12 -5.41
C ALA A 97 -1.32 0.72 -5.70
N GLY A 98 -1.65 1.01 -6.95
CA GLY A 98 -2.80 1.83 -7.32
C GLY A 98 -2.47 3.33 -7.42
N GLY A 99 -3.33 4.10 -8.08
CA GLY A 99 -3.33 5.55 -8.05
C GLY A 99 -4.41 6.11 -7.14
N MET A 100 -4.30 7.36 -6.71
CA MET A 100 -5.23 7.93 -5.73
C MET A 100 -6.54 8.40 -6.33
N GLU A 101 -6.62 8.66 -7.64
CA GLU A 101 -7.84 9.12 -8.32
C GLU A 101 -8.18 8.28 -9.54
N LYS A 102 -7.16 7.92 -10.33
CA LYS A 102 -7.26 7.04 -11.49
C LYS A 102 -6.16 6.00 -11.45
N GLN A 103 -6.27 4.98 -12.30
CA GLN A 103 -5.23 3.98 -12.49
C GLN A 103 -4.83 3.88 -13.95
N GLY A 104 -3.52 3.92 -14.22
CA GLY A 104 -3.01 3.76 -15.58
C GLY A 104 -3.02 5.03 -16.42
N GLY A 105 -3.14 6.21 -15.79
CA GLY A 105 -3.02 7.51 -16.45
C GLY A 105 -4.34 8.26 -16.52
N GLU A 106 -4.34 9.42 -17.19
CA GLU A 106 -5.51 10.30 -17.24
C GLU A 106 -6.73 9.67 -17.94
N ALA A 107 -6.50 8.89 -18.98
CA ALA A 107 -7.53 8.11 -19.67
C ALA A 107 -7.90 6.80 -18.93
N GLY A 108 -7.23 6.52 -17.81
CA GLY A 108 -7.45 5.33 -17.00
C GLY A 108 -8.77 5.37 -16.21
N PRO A 109 -9.27 4.21 -15.77
CA PRO A 109 -10.47 4.13 -14.96
C PRO A 109 -10.34 4.85 -13.61
N ASN A 110 -11.47 5.38 -13.13
CA ASN A 110 -11.59 5.94 -11.78
C ASN A 110 -11.45 4.84 -10.73
N VAL A 111 -10.88 5.19 -9.58
CA VAL A 111 -10.74 4.27 -8.45
C VAL A 111 -12.02 4.23 -7.60
N THR A 112 -12.35 3.06 -7.05
CA THR A 112 -13.61 2.80 -6.32
C THR A 112 -13.43 2.64 -4.81
N SER A 113 -12.20 2.48 -4.35
CA SER A 113 -11.83 2.42 -2.94
C SER A 113 -10.39 2.90 -2.82
N ARG A 114 -10.09 3.77 -1.85
CA ARG A 114 -8.77 4.39 -1.66
C ARG A 114 -8.49 4.71 -0.18
N HIS A 115 -7.23 4.65 0.24
CA HIS A 115 -6.76 5.37 1.42
C HIS A 115 -6.74 6.86 1.08
N THR A 116 -7.68 7.65 1.61
CA THR A 116 -7.70 9.10 1.36
C THR A 116 -6.56 9.77 2.11
N VAL A 117 -5.65 10.42 1.37
CA VAL A 117 -4.46 11.08 1.92
C VAL A 117 -4.61 12.60 2.00
N TRP A 118 -5.83 13.11 1.85
CA TRP A 118 -6.17 14.54 1.90
C TRP A 118 -6.39 15.07 3.32
N GLY A 119 -6.32 14.18 4.31
CA GLY A 119 -6.61 14.47 5.71
C GLY A 119 -8.09 14.34 6.10
N TYR A 120 -8.52 15.03 7.17
CA TYR A 120 -9.90 15.04 7.70
C TYR A 120 -10.95 15.70 6.80
N VAL A 121 -10.56 15.99 5.56
CA VAL A 121 -11.38 16.66 4.58
C VAL A 121 -12.03 15.60 3.70
N ALA A 122 -13.36 15.57 3.66
CA ALA A 122 -14.06 14.70 2.74
C ALA A 122 -14.39 15.40 1.44
N ASP A 123 -14.43 14.58 0.41
CA ASP A 123 -15.37 14.68 -0.69
C ASP A 123 -15.71 13.26 -1.19
N ALA A 124 -16.57 13.21 -2.20
CA ALA A 124 -16.95 11.98 -2.89
C ALA A 124 -15.96 11.55 -4.00
N ASN A 125 -14.81 12.22 -4.21
CA ASN A 125 -13.78 11.81 -5.19
C ASN A 125 -12.32 12.33 -5.02
N GLY A 126 -11.92 12.82 -3.86
CA GLY A 126 -10.61 13.33 -3.42
C GLY A 126 -10.26 14.82 -3.64
N THR A 127 -10.95 15.83 -3.08
CA THR A 127 -10.55 17.25 -3.10
C THR A 127 -10.60 17.89 -1.71
N ALA A 128 -9.54 18.63 -1.34
CA ALA A 128 -9.48 19.36 -0.08
C ALA A 128 -10.33 20.66 -0.13
N GLY A 129 -11.49 20.67 0.54
CA GLY A 129 -12.28 21.87 0.87
C GLY A 129 -12.78 21.88 2.32
N PRO A 130 -13.41 22.96 2.83
CA PRO A 130 -14.05 22.94 4.15
C PRO A 130 -15.15 21.88 4.21
N TRP A 131 -15.25 21.16 5.33
CA TRP A 131 -16.28 20.14 5.57
C TRP A 131 -17.68 20.73 5.38
N ASN A 132 -18.46 20.18 4.46
CA ASN A 132 -19.85 20.59 4.17
C ASN A 132 -20.86 19.44 4.38
N GLY A 133 -20.47 18.40 5.14
CA GLY A 133 -21.33 17.28 5.49
C GLY A 133 -21.90 17.40 6.91
N ASP A 134 -22.65 16.41 7.36
CA ASP A 134 -23.10 16.33 8.75
C ASP A 134 -21.92 15.96 9.67
N GLU A 135 -21.59 16.83 10.63
CA GLU A 135 -20.47 16.63 11.57
C GLU A 135 -20.51 15.27 12.28
N SER A 136 -21.67 14.60 12.40
CA SER A 136 -21.76 13.24 12.97
C SER A 136 -21.06 12.15 12.14
N TYR A 137 -20.80 12.37 10.84
CA TYR A 137 -20.04 11.43 9.99
C TYR A 137 -18.55 11.71 9.97
N LYS A 138 -18.12 12.87 10.48
CA LYS A 138 -16.72 13.26 10.62
C LYS A 138 -15.95 12.29 11.52
N SER A 139 -16.58 11.82 12.61
CA SER A 139 -16.02 10.86 13.56
C SER A 139 -15.79 9.45 12.98
N GLY A 140 -16.43 9.11 11.85
CA GLY A 140 -16.21 7.83 11.16
C GLY A 140 -14.93 7.78 10.32
N LEU A 141 -14.37 8.94 9.96
CA LEU A 141 -13.11 9.08 9.20
C LEU A 141 -11.88 9.07 10.12
N ASP A 142 -12.07 9.31 11.41
CA ASP A 142 -11.02 9.24 12.43
C ASP A 142 -10.64 7.80 12.77
N TYR A 143 -11.46 6.84 12.37
CA TYR A 143 -11.34 5.44 12.74
C TYR A 143 -10.62 4.64 11.65
N ILE A 144 -9.55 3.96 12.03
CA ILE A 144 -8.86 3.02 11.15
C ILE A 144 -9.74 1.76 11.03
N PRO A 145 -10.20 1.36 9.82
CA PRO A 145 -11.02 0.16 9.69
C PRO A 145 -10.29 -1.06 10.26
N GLY A 146 -10.88 -1.77 11.23
CA GLY A 146 -10.16 -2.87 11.90
C GLY A 146 -8.93 -2.44 12.71
N GLY A 147 -8.79 -1.16 13.07
CA GLY A 147 -7.84 -0.66 14.06
C GLY A 147 -8.50 -0.41 15.41
N THR A 148 -7.74 -0.30 16.50
CA THR A 148 -8.22 0.14 17.82
C THR A 148 -7.89 1.61 18.11
N GLN A 149 -7.02 2.20 17.30
CA GLN A 149 -6.59 3.58 17.42
C GLN A 149 -7.32 4.48 16.43
N THR A 150 -7.36 5.76 16.75
CA THR A 150 -7.82 6.83 15.85
C THR A 150 -6.65 7.65 15.34
N LEU A 151 -6.78 8.20 14.14
CA LEU A 151 -5.83 9.18 13.64
C LEU A 151 -6.12 10.54 14.31
N THR A 152 -5.08 11.27 14.69
CA THR A 152 -5.16 12.62 15.30
C THR A 152 -4.68 13.71 14.35
N GLY A 153 -5.09 14.96 14.54
CA GLY A 153 -4.48 16.14 13.92
C GLY A 153 -5.08 16.56 12.58
N ASN A 154 -4.56 16.07 11.45
CA ASN A 154 -5.11 16.35 10.12
C ASN A 154 -5.66 15.08 9.44
N GLY A 155 -5.79 13.94 10.14
CA GLY A 155 -6.23 12.67 9.56
C GLY A 155 -5.12 11.94 8.79
N LEU A 156 -5.51 11.01 7.90
CA LEU A 156 -4.57 10.24 7.10
C LEU A 156 -3.97 11.11 5.99
N MET A 157 -2.64 11.13 5.91
CA MET A 157 -1.87 11.89 4.92
C MET A 157 -0.70 11.06 4.40
N CYS A 158 0.00 11.51 3.35
CA CYS A 158 1.12 10.77 2.76
C CYS A 158 2.17 10.38 3.81
N SER A 159 2.48 11.28 4.74
CA SER A 159 3.45 11.08 5.84
C SER A 159 2.94 10.21 6.99
N SER A 160 1.68 9.81 6.98
CA SER A 160 1.18 8.76 7.87
C SER A 160 1.77 7.39 7.50
N CYS A 161 2.13 7.20 6.22
CA CYS A 161 2.71 5.96 5.70
C CYS A 161 4.18 6.14 5.29
N HIS A 162 4.56 7.33 4.81
CA HIS A 162 5.90 7.63 4.32
C HIS A 162 6.67 8.54 5.29
N GLN A 163 8.00 8.48 5.22
CA GLN A 163 8.92 9.36 5.94
C GLN A 163 9.79 10.08 4.90
N PRO A 164 9.37 11.27 4.42
CA PRO A 164 10.07 11.96 3.34
C PRO A 164 11.49 12.39 3.74
N HIS A 165 11.75 12.64 5.02
CA HIS A 165 13.10 12.95 5.53
C HIS A 165 14.01 11.71 5.69
N GLY A 166 13.72 10.64 4.95
CA GLY A 166 14.50 9.42 4.95
C GLY A 166 13.87 8.29 5.76
N SER A 167 13.85 7.10 5.17
CA SER A 167 13.57 5.83 5.85
C SER A 167 14.40 4.74 5.20
N SER A 168 14.78 3.74 5.98
CA SER A 168 15.48 2.54 5.50
C SER A 168 14.58 1.59 4.73
N ASN A 169 13.25 1.71 4.85
CA ASN A 169 12.33 0.91 4.06
C ASN A 169 12.24 1.41 2.61
N PRO A 170 11.98 0.51 1.65
CA PRO A 170 11.72 0.89 0.27
C PRO A 170 10.53 1.86 0.18
N ARG A 171 10.57 2.76 -0.80
CA ARG A 171 9.56 3.83 -0.97
C ARG A 171 9.42 4.76 0.24
N LEU A 172 10.43 4.81 1.09
CA LEU A 172 10.46 5.65 2.29
C LEU A 172 9.31 5.33 3.25
N LEU A 173 8.80 4.09 3.27
CA LEU A 173 7.74 3.71 4.20
C LEU A 173 8.23 3.86 5.64
N ARG A 174 7.39 4.31 6.56
CA ARG A 174 7.82 4.49 7.96
C ARG A 174 8.27 3.16 8.57
N THR A 175 9.29 3.23 9.42
CA THR A 175 9.74 2.11 10.27
C THR A 175 9.00 2.06 11.60
N SER A 176 8.16 3.06 11.89
CA SER A 176 7.27 3.08 13.05
C SER A 176 5.91 3.71 12.72
N LEU A 177 4.86 3.07 13.23
CA LEU A 177 3.45 3.46 13.05
C LEU A 177 2.70 3.25 14.36
N LEU A 178 2.06 4.30 14.86
CA LEU A 178 1.14 4.25 16.02
C LEU A 178 1.71 3.46 17.23
N GLY A 179 2.96 3.76 17.59
CA GLY A 179 3.67 3.11 18.70
C GLY A 179 4.26 1.74 18.39
N THR A 180 4.00 1.17 17.21
CA THR A 180 4.69 -0.04 16.74
C THR A 180 5.99 0.35 16.04
N GLU A 181 7.12 -0.10 16.58
CA GLU A 181 8.46 0.19 16.04
C GLU A 181 9.06 -1.02 15.30
N GLY A 182 10.22 -0.82 14.66
CA GLY A 182 10.97 -1.89 13.99
C GLY A 182 10.30 -2.47 12.74
N LEU A 183 9.34 -1.74 12.16
CA LEU A 183 8.60 -2.20 10.99
C LEU A 183 9.51 -2.21 9.76
N THR A 184 9.68 -3.37 9.15
CA THR A 184 10.50 -3.55 7.96
C THR A 184 9.65 -4.12 6.83
N LEU A 185 9.73 -3.53 5.63
CA LEU A 185 9.15 -4.12 4.42
C LEU A 185 10.23 -4.36 3.39
N GLN A 186 10.06 -5.44 2.63
CA GLN A 186 10.96 -5.79 1.56
C GLN A 186 10.18 -6.04 0.28
N PHE A 187 10.66 -5.44 -0.81
CA PHE A 187 10.11 -5.60 -2.15
C PHE A 187 11.24 -5.93 -3.12
N THR A 188 10.94 -6.78 -4.10
CA THR A 188 11.76 -6.86 -5.31
C THR A 188 11.31 -5.78 -6.27
N MET A 189 12.26 -5.02 -6.81
CA MET A 189 11.99 -3.97 -7.78
C MET A 189 12.86 -4.15 -9.02
N SER A 190 12.26 -4.05 -10.20
CA SER A 190 12.98 -4.00 -11.48
C SER A 190 13.20 -2.57 -11.92
N ASP A 191 14.33 -2.31 -12.57
CA ASP A 191 14.53 -1.06 -13.31
C ASP A 191 13.57 -1.02 -14.50
N VAL A 192 12.98 0.13 -14.76
CA VAL A 192 12.11 0.34 -15.92
C VAL A 192 12.57 1.51 -16.79
N GLY A 193 13.78 2.02 -16.58
CA GLY A 193 14.34 3.19 -17.25
C GLY A 193 13.95 4.51 -16.59
N ASN A 194 14.54 5.61 -17.06
CA ASN A 194 14.31 6.97 -16.56
C ASN A 194 14.45 7.10 -15.03
N ASN A 195 15.44 6.41 -14.44
CA ASN A 195 15.67 6.35 -12.99
C ASN A 195 14.45 5.85 -12.19
N ALA A 196 13.55 5.13 -12.85
CA ALA A 196 12.35 4.58 -12.26
C ALA A 196 12.49 3.08 -12.02
N LYS A 197 11.90 2.62 -10.92
CA LYS A 197 11.83 1.20 -10.57
C LYS A 197 10.39 0.81 -10.33
N ARG A 198 10.02 -0.41 -10.67
CA ARG A 198 8.68 -0.97 -10.44
C ARG A 198 8.76 -2.16 -9.49
N VAL A 199 7.82 -2.25 -8.54
CA VAL A 199 7.71 -3.44 -7.67
C VAL A 199 7.26 -4.63 -8.51
N THR A 200 8.02 -5.72 -8.47
CA THR A 200 7.75 -6.97 -9.18
C THR A 200 7.42 -8.12 -8.23
N ALA A 201 7.79 -8.02 -6.95
CA ALA A 201 7.36 -8.97 -5.93
C ALA A 201 7.32 -8.31 -4.54
N TYR A 202 6.40 -8.78 -3.70
CA TYR A 202 6.45 -8.52 -2.27
C TYR A 202 7.29 -9.63 -1.62
N VAL A 203 8.27 -9.25 -0.80
CA VAL A 203 9.18 -10.20 -0.17
C VAL A 203 8.72 -10.48 1.24
N SER A 204 8.55 -9.47 2.09
CA SER A 204 8.10 -9.65 3.46
C SER A 204 7.61 -8.36 4.11
N GLY A 205 6.83 -8.50 5.19
CA GLY A 205 6.61 -7.49 6.21
C GLY A 205 5.35 -6.66 6.06
N SER A 206 4.56 -6.83 4.99
CA SER A 206 3.33 -6.04 4.83
C SER A 206 2.27 -6.37 5.87
N SER A 207 2.18 -7.62 6.35
CA SER A 207 1.25 -8.00 7.43
C SER A 207 1.53 -7.24 8.71
N GLN A 208 2.80 -7.18 9.13
CA GLN A 208 3.20 -6.45 10.34
C GLN A 208 3.01 -4.93 10.18
N TRP A 209 3.35 -4.39 9.01
CA TRP A 209 3.27 -2.96 8.75
C TRP A 209 1.83 -2.46 8.61
N CYS A 210 1.00 -3.13 7.81
CA CYS A 210 -0.43 -2.80 7.70
C CYS A 210 -1.15 -3.06 9.02
N GLY A 211 -0.82 -4.15 9.71
CA GLY A 211 -1.37 -4.49 11.02
C GLY A 211 -1.00 -3.47 12.11
N ALA A 212 0.03 -2.63 11.95
CA ALA A 212 0.33 -1.57 12.91
C ALA A 212 -0.82 -0.57 13.08
N CYS A 213 -1.55 -0.31 11.99
CA CYS A 213 -2.79 0.47 12.00
C CYS A 213 -4.03 -0.41 12.11
N HIS A 214 -4.10 -1.48 11.30
CA HIS A 214 -5.21 -2.42 11.26
C HIS A 214 -5.07 -3.56 12.29
N ASP A 215 -4.83 -3.18 13.54
CA ASP A 215 -4.38 -4.08 14.61
C ASP A 215 -5.40 -5.14 15.03
N LYS A 216 -6.71 -4.95 14.80
CA LYS A 216 -7.73 -5.99 15.05
C LYS A 216 -7.63 -7.16 14.07
N PHE A 217 -6.95 -6.96 12.93
CA PHE A 217 -6.64 -8.04 11.98
C PHE A 217 -5.32 -8.74 12.28
N LYS A 218 -4.52 -8.26 13.24
CA LYS A 218 -3.39 -9.03 13.75
C LYS A 218 -3.94 -10.31 14.37
N THR A 219 -3.43 -11.45 13.93
CA THR A 219 -3.76 -12.77 14.49
C THR A 219 -2.84 -13.14 15.66
N LEU A 220 -2.05 -12.20 16.17
CA LEU A 220 -1.09 -12.43 17.24
C LEU A 220 -1.49 -11.60 18.46
N ASN A 221 -1.82 -12.29 19.55
CA ASN A 221 -1.44 -11.78 20.86
C ASN A 221 0.08 -11.63 20.84
N HIS A 222 0.60 -10.44 21.13
CA HIS A 222 2.03 -10.08 21.07
C HIS A 222 2.97 -11.03 21.86
N ASN A 223 2.42 -11.91 22.71
CA ASN A 223 3.15 -12.75 23.66
C ASN A 223 2.98 -14.26 23.43
N SER A 224 2.52 -14.74 22.28
CA SER A 224 2.35 -16.19 22.04
C SER A 224 2.82 -16.62 20.64
N PRO A 225 3.39 -17.82 20.50
CA PRO A 225 3.88 -18.32 19.22
C PRO A 225 2.76 -18.39 18.17
N PRO A 226 3.09 -18.26 16.88
CA PRO A 226 2.10 -18.20 15.81
C PRO A 226 1.30 -19.52 15.76
N TYR A 227 0.04 -19.47 16.18
CA TYR A 227 -0.91 -20.54 15.91
C TYR A 227 -1.67 -20.19 14.62
N PRO A 228 -1.39 -20.90 13.52
CA PRO A 228 -2.21 -20.76 12.33
C PRO A 228 -3.64 -21.16 12.67
N GLY A 229 -4.59 -20.33 12.26
CA GLY A 229 -6.03 -20.55 12.48
C GLY A 229 -6.63 -19.87 13.71
N GLU A 230 -5.89 -19.02 14.43
CA GLU A 230 -6.48 -18.06 15.39
C GLU A 230 -7.22 -16.89 14.69
N GLY A 231 -7.98 -17.20 13.64
CA GLY A 231 -8.85 -16.27 12.92
C GLY A 231 -10.15 -15.94 13.66
N HIS A 232 -10.24 -16.23 14.96
CA HIS A 232 -11.38 -15.84 15.78
C HIS A 232 -11.04 -14.57 16.56
N ALA A 233 -11.27 -13.40 15.95
CA ALA A 233 -11.52 -12.24 16.80
C ALA A 233 -12.94 -12.35 17.32
N ASN A 234 -13.08 -12.79 18.57
CA ASN A 234 -14.30 -12.55 19.37
C ASN A 234 -14.77 -11.08 19.29
N TYR A 235 -13.85 -10.16 18.97
CA TYR A 235 -14.05 -8.72 18.89
C TYR A 235 -14.80 -8.20 17.65
N TYR A 236 -15.19 -9.05 16.69
CA TYR A 236 -15.83 -8.60 15.44
C TYR A 236 -16.97 -9.53 14.98
N LEU A 237 -18.11 -9.47 15.66
CA LEU A 237 -19.34 -10.20 15.29
C LEU A 237 -19.18 -11.72 15.16
N GLY A 238 -18.14 -12.33 15.75
CA GLY A 238 -17.86 -13.77 15.59
C GLY A 238 -17.44 -14.18 14.17
N MET A 239 -16.91 -13.25 13.36
CA MET A 239 -16.52 -13.55 11.98
C MET A 239 -15.15 -14.24 11.88
N TRP A 240 -15.08 -15.24 11.01
CA TRP A 240 -13.85 -15.98 10.67
C TRP A 240 -13.03 -15.27 9.59
N ARG A 241 -11.71 -15.35 9.69
CA ARG A 241 -10.77 -14.79 8.71
C ARG A 241 -9.60 -15.73 8.44
N HIS A 242 -8.97 -15.57 7.27
CA HIS A 242 -7.72 -16.28 6.97
C HIS A 242 -6.61 -15.85 7.94
N PRO A 243 -5.75 -16.78 8.37
CA PRO A 243 -4.51 -16.42 9.04
C PRO A 243 -3.62 -15.63 8.08
N MET A 244 -3.02 -14.54 8.58
CA MET A 244 -1.97 -13.83 7.87
C MET A 244 -0.63 -14.54 8.09
N ASP A 245 0.31 -14.33 7.18
CA ASP A 245 1.64 -14.95 7.16
C ASP A 245 1.60 -16.49 7.11
N ALA A 246 0.47 -17.07 6.69
CA ALA A 246 0.31 -18.50 6.47
C ALA A 246 0.73 -18.89 5.05
N HIS A 247 1.32 -20.09 4.91
CA HIS A 247 1.70 -20.63 3.62
C HIS A 247 0.48 -21.15 2.84
N PRO A 248 0.14 -20.60 1.67
CA PRO A 248 -0.89 -21.17 0.82
C PRO A 248 -0.31 -22.17 -0.17
N LEU A 249 -1.11 -23.16 -0.53
CA LEU A 249 -0.87 -23.95 -1.74
C LEU A 249 -1.83 -23.53 -2.83
N LEU A 250 -1.24 -23.12 -3.94
CA LEU A 250 -1.96 -22.54 -5.05
C LEU A 250 -2.44 -23.62 -6.02
N PRO A 251 -3.64 -23.45 -6.61
CA PRO A 251 -4.11 -24.23 -7.75
C PRO A 251 -3.13 -24.18 -8.94
N PRO A 252 -3.14 -25.21 -9.80
CA PRO A 252 -2.50 -25.13 -11.11
C PRO A 252 -2.96 -23.88 -11.89
N GLY A 253 -2.02 -23.14 -12.47
CA GLY A 253 -2.28 -21.89 -13.19
C GLY A 253 -2.26 -20.63 -12.33
N SER A 254 -2.22 -20.75 -11.00
CA SER A 254 -1.98 -19.63 -10.08
C SER A 254 -0.54 -19.68 -9.58
N ASP A 255 0.23 -18.61 -9.80
CA ASP A 255 1.65 -18.53 -9.44
C ASP A 255 1.90 -17.62 -8.22
N GLY A 256 0.88 -16.89 -7.78
CA GLY A 256 0.95 -15.94 -6.67
C GLY A 256 1.83 -14.74 -6.97
N SER A 257 1.82 -14.25 -8.21
CA SER A 257 2.60 -13.11 -8.69
C SER A 257 1.81 -11.80 -8.70
N VAL A 258 2.51 -10.69 -8.95
CA VAL A 258 1.90 -9.37 -9.11
C VAL A 258 1.07 -9.33 -10.40
N GLU A 259 1.54 -10.06 -11.41
CA GLU A 259 0.96 -10.17 -12.75
C GLU A 259 -0.38 -10.90 -12.72
N THR A 260 -0.51 -11.97 -11.94
CA THR A 260 -1.78 -12.71 -11.76
C THR A 260 -2.74 -12.05 -10.76
N GLY A 261 -2.34 -10.92 -10.16
CA GLY A 261 -3.19 -10.12 -9.29
C GLY A 261 -3.38 -10.67 -7.88
N THR A 262 -2.67 -11.74 -7.50
CA THR A 262 -2.68 -12.32 -6.14
C THR A 262 -1.25 -12.53 -5.63
N PRO A 263 -0.48 -11.44 -5.43
CA PRO A 263 0.93 -11.56 -5.13
C PRO A 263 1.15 -12.03 -3.69
N LEU A 264 1.83 -13.15 -3.54
CA LEU A 264 2.22 -13.68 -2.23
C LEU A 264 3.56 -13.11 -1.79
N GLU A 265 3.72 -12.89 -0.49
CA GLU A 265 5.03 -12.59 0.08
C GLU A 265 5.92 -13.83 0.03
N LYS A 266 7.24 -13.63 -0.11
CA LYS A 266 8.21 -14.72 -0.26
C LYS A 266 9.42 -14.62 0.69
N PRO A 267 9.24 -14.49 2.02
CA PRO A 267 10.35 -14.50 2.97
C PRO A 267 11.14 -15.82 2.85
N GLY A 268 12.43 -15.73 2.56
CA GLY A 268 13.28 -16.92 2.40
C GLY A 268 12.83 -17.88 1.29
N GLY A 269 12.01 -17.42 0.33
CA GLY A 269 11.52 -18.21 -0.81
C GLY A 269 10.24 -19.01 -0.56
N VAL A 270 9.71 -19.05 0.66
CA VAL A 270 8.42 -19.68 0.97
C VAL A 270 7.30 -18.68 0.72
N LYS A 271 6.20 -19.08 0.08
CA LYS A 271 5.08 -18.17 -0.21
C LYS A 271 4.19 -17.97 1.02
N HIS A 272 3.73 -16.76 1.30
CA HIS A 272 2.82 -16.45 2.40
C HIS A 272 1.69 -15.52 1.95
N ILE A 273 0.50 -15.73 2.52
CA ILE A 273 -0.62 -14.80 2.41
C ILE A 273 -0.31 -13.59 3.28
N ALA A 274 -0.34 -12.40 2.70
CA ALA A 274 -0.18 -11.14 3.40
C ALA A 274 -1.28 -10.15 3.02
N CYS A 275 -1.35 -8.99 3.70
CA CYS A 275 -2.37 -7.97 3.39
C CYS A 275 -2.35 -7.56 1.91
N LEU A 276 -1.14 -7.36 1.35
CA LEU A 276 -0.96 -6.96 -0.04
C LEU A 276 -1.21 -8.08 -1.06
N THR A 277 -1.50 -9.30 -0.62
CA THR A 277 -1.95 -10.38 -1.51
C THR A 277 -3.32 -10.09 -2.09
N CYS A 278 -4.24 -9.59 -1.26
CA CYS A 278 -5.61 -9.30 -1.68
C CYS A 278 -5.82 -7.81 -1.93
N HIS A 279 -5.09 -6.95 -1.20
CA HIS A 279 -5.29 -5.51 -1.20
C HIS A 279 -4.19 -4.77 -1.97
N ARG A 280 -4.55 -3.61 -2.52
CA ARG A 280 -3.62 -2.58 -2.96
C ARG A 280 -3.35 -1.60 -1.81
N ALA A 281 -2.18 -0.98 -1.83
CA ALA A 281 -1.75 -0.07 -0.77
C ALA A 281 -2.41 1.32 -0.87
N HIS A 282 -2.65 1.84 -2.07
CA HIS A 282 -3.25 3.16 -2.28
C HIS A 282 -4.74 3.08 -2.58
N ALA A 283 -5.09 2.58 -3.76
CA ALA A 283 -6.46 2.47 -4.23
C ALA A 283 -6.61 1.31 -5.21
N THR A 284 -7.86 1.04 -5.60
CA THR A 284 -8.17 0.06 -6.62
C THR A 284 -9.23 0.53 -7.59
N THR A 285 -9.21 -0.03 -8.78
CA THR A 285 -10.28 0.05 -9.78
C THR A 285 -11.18 -1.18 -9.76
N ALA A 286 -10.88 -2.15 -8.89
CA ALA A 286 -11.67 -3.34 -8.74
C ALA A 286 -13.10 -2.99 -8.29
N GLN A 287 -14.08 -3.60 -8.93
CA GLN A 287 -15.50 -3.43 -8.63
C GLN A 287 -15.97 -4.51 -7.65
N ALA A 288 -16.94 -4.17 -6.81
CA ALA A 288 -17.73 -5.14 -6.05
C ALA A 288 -19.18 -4.99 -6.46
N THR A 289 -19.76 -5.99 -7.11
CA THR A 289 -21.14 -5.99 -7.60
C THR A 289 -21.87 -7.28 -7.22
N GLY A 290 -23.20 -7.27 -7.26
CA GLY A 290 -24.03 -8.43 -6.92
C GLY A 290 -23.73 -8.97 -5.52
N TYR A 291 -23.52 -10.28 -5.39
CA TYR A 291 -23.21 -10.95 -4.12
C TYR A 291 -21.91 -10.46 -3.46
N ALA A 292 -21.00 -9.81 -4.18
CA ALA A 292 -19.79 -9.27 -3.58
C ALA A 292 -20.06 -8.06 -2.65
N LEU A 293 -21.24 -7.42 -2.80
CA LEU A 293 -21.71 -6.29 -1.98
C LEU A 293 -22.25 -6.70 -0.62
N SER A 294 -22.78 -7.92 -0.48
CA SER A 294 -23.53 -8.35 0.70
C SER A 294 -22.66 -8.81 1.88
N TRP A 295 -21.48 -8.23 2.06
CA TRP A 295 -20.55 -8.62 3.13
C TRP A 295 -20.79 -7.77 4.39
N PRO A 296 -21.17 -8.36 5.53
CA PRO A 296 -21.32 -7.63 6.78
C PRO A 296 -19.97 -7.02 7.22
N ARG A 297 -19.99 -5.75 7.65
CA ARG A 297 -18.83 -5.01 8.18
C ARG A 297 -19.09 -4.54 9.61
N ASP A 298 -18.03 -4.04 10.26
CA ASP A 298 -18.12 -3.42 11.60
C ASP A 298 -19.27 -2.42 11.68
N PRO A 299 -20.18 -2.54 12.66
CA PRO A 299 -21.16 -1.50 12.91
C PRO A 299 -20.55 -0.19 13.45
N VAL A 300 -19.32 -0.22 13.98
CA VAL A 300 -18.67 0.93 14.64
C VAL A 300 -17.90 1.83 13.66
N ALA A 301 -17.61 1.37 12.44
CA ALA A 301 -16.97 2.16 11.40
C ALA A 301 -17.85 2.16 10.13
N PRO A 302 -18.37 3.33 9.70
CA PRO A 302 -19.28 3.44 8.55
C PRO A 302 -18.54 3.28 7.21
N GLY A 303 -17.94 2.11 6.99
CA GLY A 303 -17.44 1.71 5.69
C GLY A 303 -18.61 1.24 4.83
N SER A 304 -19.05 2.06 3.87
CA SER A 304 -20.21 1.75 3.04
C SER A 304 -20.11 0.35 2.39
N GLY A 305 -21.22 -0.39 2.39
CA GLY A 305 -21.35 -1.74 1.83
C GLY A 305 -21.11 -1.85 0.31
N THR A 306 -20.68 -0.77 -0.33
CA THR A 306 -20.45 -0.69 -1.78
C THR A 306 -18.99 -0.61 -2.19
N THR A 307 -18.05 -0.49 -1.24
CA THR A 307 -16.62 -0.40 -1.59
C THR A 307 -16.00 -1.78 -1.80
N SER A 308 -15.07 -1.84 -2.76
CA SER A 308 -14.20 -2.99 -3.00
C SER A 308 -13.08 -3.14 -1.97
N ALA A 309 -13.01 -2.29 -0.93
CA ALA A 309 -12.00 -2.38 0.14
C ALA A 309 -10.57 -2.60 -0.39
N LEU A 310 -10.16 -1.81 -1.39
CA LEU A 310 -8.83 -1.88 -2.00
C LEU A 310 -8.48 -3.22 -2.68
N LEU A 311 -9.45 -4.10 -2.97
CA LEU A 311 -9.20 -5.41 -3.58
C LEU A 311 -8.44 -5.32 -4.90
N ARG A 312 -7.57 -6.28 -5.19
CA ARG A 312 -6.82 -6.33 -6.45
C ARG A 312 -7.64 -6.73 -7.67
N MET A 313 -8.74 -7.46 -7.45
CA MET A 313 -9.54 -8.08 -8.50
C MET A 313 -11.03 -7.85 -8.24
N ASP A 314 -11.79 -7.70 -9.33
CA ASP A 314 -13.25 -7.54 -9.29
C ASP A 314 -13.91 -8.69 -8.54
N ASN A 315 -14.98 -8.37 -7.81
CA ASN A 315 -15.86 -9.33 -7.15
C ASN A 315 -15.10 -10.33 -6.26
N ARG A 316 -14.00 -9.89 -5.65
CA ARG A 316 -13.14 -10.71 -4.79
C ARG A 316 -12.52 -11.89 -5.56
N GLY A 317 -12.27 -11.73 -6.87
CA GLY A 317 -11.68 -12.76 -7.73
C GLY A 317 -10.33 -13.30 -7.23
N THR A 318 -9.63 -12.56 -6.36
CA THR A 318 -8.43 -13.05 -5.68
C THR A 318 -8.68 -14.36 -4.91
N CYS A 319 -9.91 -14.58 -4.42
CA CYS A 319 -10.30 -15.82 -3.76
C CYS A 319 -10.21 -17.00 -4.73
N TYR A 320 -10.64 -16.83 -5.98
CA TYR A 320 -10.58 -17.87 -7.01
C TYR A 320 -9.13 -18.31 -7.29
N ASN A 321 -8.16 -17.40 -7.20
CA ASN A 321 -6.76 -17.73 -7.42
C ASN A 321 -6.16 -18.67 -6.36
N CYS A 322 -6.84 -18.86 -5.22
CA CYS A 322 -6.47 -19.84 -4.19
C CYS A 322 -7.47 -21.01 -4.13
N HIS A 323 -8.76 -20.71 -4.25
CA HIS A 323 -9.85 -21.66 -3.99
C HIS A 323 -10.42 -22.30 -5.26
N GLY A 324 -10.13 -21.74 -6.44
CA GLY A 324 -10.82 -22.06 -7.68
C GLY A 324 -12.33 -21.83 -7.54
N ALA A 325 -13.14 -22.66 -8.20
CA ALA A 325 -14.59 -22.71 -7.97
C ALA A 325 -14.96 -23.48 -6.68
N GLY A 326 -14.11 -23.41 -5.65
CA GLY A 326 -14.22 -24.18 -4.42
C GLY A 326 -13.56 -25.56 -4.45
N TYR A 327 -12.95 -25.96 -5.57
CA TYR A 327 -12.22 -27.23 -5.70
C TYR A 327 -11.06 -27.39 -4.71
N TYR A 328 -10.54 -26.27 -4.19
CA TYR A 328 -9.42 -26.25 -3.27
C TYR A 328 -9.87 -25.79 -1.87
N ASN A 329 -11.15 -26.03 -1.53
CA ASN A 329 -11.73 -25.79 -0.21
C ASN A 329 -11.78 -27.07 0.66
N SER A 330 -11.09 -28.14 0.26
CA SER A 330 -11.36 -29.46 0.80
C SER A 330 -10.70 -29.72 2.17
N TRP A 331 -11.47 -30.39 3.01
CA TRP A 331 -11.17 -30.81 4.40
C TRP A 331 -10.01 -31.82 4.50
N ASN A 332 -9.75 -32.57 3.43
CA ASN A 332 -8.65 -33.54 3.33
C ASN A 332 -7.46 -33.01 2.54
N ASP A 333 -7.35 -31.69 2.38
CA ASP A 333 -6.22 -31.11 1.68
C ASP A 333 -4.96 -31.15 2.55
N ASN A 334 -4.25 -32.27 2.48
CA ASN A 334 -2.93 -32.58 3.09
C ASN A 334 -1.79 -31.64 2.67
N ARG A 335 -2.16 -30.55 2.00
CA ARG A 335 -1.38 -29.45 1.48
C ARG A 335 -1.31 -28.30 2.51
N LEU A 336 -2.30 -28.07 3.38
CA LEU A 336 -2.22 -27.01 4.39
C LEU A 336 -1.19 -27.38 5.48
N VAL A 337 -0.01 -26.75 5.45
CA VAL A 337 1.06 -26.91 6.44
C VAL A 337 1.42 -25.58 7.10
N ALA A 338 1.42 -25.56 8.44
CA ALA A 338 1.99 -24.47 9.21
C ALA A 338 3.51 -24.49 9.09
N ALA A 339 4.12 -23.37 8.71
CA ALA A 339 5.57 -23.22 8.80
C ALA A 339 5.95 -22.89 10.24
N SER A 340 6.47 -23.87 10.99
CA SER A 340 7.13 -23.62 12.27
C SER A 340 8.44 -24.40 12.37
N GLY A 341 9.56 -23.68 12.50
CA GLY A 341 10.78 -24.20 13.12
C GLY A 341 11.36 -25.52 12.58
N GLY A 342 11.38 -25.72 11.25
CA GLY A 342 12.09 -26.86 10.64
C GLY A 342 11.29 -28.15 10.45
N GLY A 343 9.96 -28.10 10.60
CA GLY A 343 9.07 -29.23 10.26
C GLY A 343 7.71 -28.78 9.71
N GLN A 344 7.12 -29.61 8.85
CA GLN A 344 5.74 -29.47 8.36
C GLN A 344 4.77 -29.94 9.45
N ILE A 345 3.92 -29.06 9.97
CA ILE A 345 2.80 -29.46 10.83
C ILE A 345 1.52 -29.46 9.98
N PRO A 346 0.81 -30.59 9.84
CA PRO A 346 -0.50 -30.61 9.19
C PRO A 346 -1.47 -29.66 9.90
N MET A 347 -2.15 -28.79 9.16
CA MET A 347 -3.23 -27.98 9.72
C MET A 347 -4.41 -28.90 10.02
N ASP A 348 -4.74 -29.11 11.30
CA ASP A 348 -5.98 -29.78 11.69
C ASP A 348 -7.11 -28.78 12.00
N CYS A 349 -8.34 -29.27 12.09
CA CYS A 349 -9.53 -28.47 12.31
C CYS A 349 -9.48 -27.64 13.61
N SER A 350 -8.79 -28.13 14.65
CA SER A 350 -8.65 -27.46 15.96
C SER A 350 -7.77 -26.21 15.89
N LYS A 351 -6.99 -26.07 14.82
CA LYS A 351 -6.15 -24.92 14.56
C LYS A 351 -6.97 -23.73 14.05
N CYS A 352 -7.98 -23.98 13.21
CA CYS A 352 -8.88 -22.95 12.64
C CYS A 352 -10.24 -22.84 13.34
N HIS A 353 -10.65 -23.83 14.12
CA HIS A 353 -11.87 -23.85 14.92
C HIS A 353 -11.51 -24.14 16.39
N PRO A 354 -11.91 -23.29 17.35
CA PRO A 354 -11.66 -23.55 18.76
C PRO A 354 -12.37 -24.85 19.14
N SER A 355 -11.61 -25.79 19.69
CA SER A 355 -12.08 -27.11 20.13
C SER A 355 -13.02 -27.08 21.34
N SER A 356 -13.52 -25.90 21.73
CA SER A 356 -14.36 -25.74 22.91
C SER A 356 -15.60 -24.87 22.62
N ASN A 357 -16.74 -25.56 22.59
CA ASN A 357 -17.97 -25.16 23.28
C ASN A 357 -18.97 -24.21 22.61
N HIS A 358 -19.28 -24.39 21.33
CA HIS A 358 -20.58 -23.95 20.83
C HIS A 358 -21.34 -25.12 20.21
N PHE A 359 -22.62 -25.26 20.59
CA PHE A 359 -23.56 -26.34 20.27
C PHE A 359 -23.60 -27.53 21.25
N SER A 360 -24.07 -27.26 22.48
CA SER A 360 -24.81 -28.25 23.26
C SER A 360 -26.13 -28.59 22.55
N GLY A 361 -26.09 -29.55 21.61
CA GLY A 361 -27.28 -30.10 20.95
C GLY A 361 -27.12 -30.27 19.43
N GLY A 362 -26.56 -31.40 19.00
CA GLY A 362 -26.56 -31.82 17.60
C GLY A 362 -25.55 -31.09 16.73
N GLY A 363 -24.33 -31.62 16.64
CA GLY A 363 -23.35 -31.17 15.65
C GLY A 363 -23.93 -31.32 14.24
N TYR A 364 -23.95 -30.22 13.48
CA TYR A 364 -24.20 -30.32 12.05
C TYR A 364 -23.05 -31.06 11.39
N ASP A 365 -23.39 -31.94 10.46
CA ASP A 365 -22.42 -32.66 9.64
C ASP A 365 -21.59 -31.65 8.82
N CYS A 366 -20.27 -31.70 9.00
CA CYS A 366 -19.32 -30.83 8.29
C CYS A 366 -19.43 -30.98 6.76
N SER A 367 -19.94 -32.12 6.27
CA SER A 367 -20.24 -32.39 4.86
C SER A 367 -21.27 -31.43 4.25
N VAL A 368 -22.05 -30.74 5.09
CA VAL A 368 -23.06 -29.77 4.67
C VAL A 368 -22.43 -28.49 4.12
N CYS A 369 -21.20 -28.14 4.51
CA CYS A 369 -20.50 -26.94 4.06
C CYS A 369 -19.13 -27.22 3.40
N HIS A 370 -18.58 -28.42 3.60
CA HIS A 370 -17.27 -28.82 3.08
C HIS A 370 -17.39 -30.17 2.37
N GLN A 371 -17.09 -30.21 1.07
CA GLN A 371 -16.91 -31.46 0.31
C GLN A 371 -15.45 -31.88 0.28
#